data_AF-A0A165S6C2-F1
#
_entry.id   AF-A0A165S6C2-F1
#
_cell.length_a   1.000
_cell.length_b   1.000
_cell.length_c   1.000
_cell.angle_alpha   90.00
_cell.angle_beta   90.00
_cell.angle_gamma   90.00
#
_symmetry.space_group_name_H-M   'P 1'
#
loop_
_entity.id
_entity.type
_entity.pdbx_description
1 polymer ?
#
loop_
_entity_poly.entity_id
_entity_poly.type
_entity_poly.pdbx_seq_one_letter_code
_entity_poly.pdbx_strand_id
1 'polypeptide(L)'
;MSTTKTAQQAIDLILHQGLRETKARHSNSNVLKLEKSVSGQQNKQGAIAMYRSKAQMSKSWGTIYTSKEAVYDNYTNSTHWTPNVFNYLTYTDATKHYVKGAKEQNLSQINTLVVDVDYRDAEERQAKFAEVWDTAMLDVQFLPTLILATTKGYHIYYVFDEPVFVRRHANGKLPAVRAAKAIAKSLKQYYAQKLPAVDVTCNSFGVLEFRDQTILNILSLK
;
A
#
# COMPACT_ATOMS: atom_id res chain seq x y z
N MET A 1 13.13 11.69 -15.67
CA MET A 1 13.40 11.20 -14.30
C MET A 1 13.49 9.68 -14.37
N SER A 2 14.46 9.02 -13.70
CA SER A 2 14.55 7.55 -13.75
C SER A 2 13.38 6.90 -13.01
N THR A 3 12.87 5.78 -13.52
CA THR A 3 11.73 5.01 -12.97
C THR A 3 11.92 4.65 -11.49
N THR A 4 13.17 4.37 -11.09
CA THR A 4 13.59 4.13 -9.71
C THR A 4 13.23 5.28 -8.76
N LYS A 5 13.43 6.52 -9.20
CA LYS A 5 13.16 7.72 -8.39
C LYS A 5 11.67 7.92 -8.17
N THR A 6 10.85 7.66 -9.20
CA THR A 6 9.38 7.76 -9.12
C THR A 6 8.78 6.70 -8.18
N ALA A 7 9.32 5.47 -8.22
CA ALA A 7 8.85 4.39 -7.34
C ALA A 7 9.15 4.65 -5.85
N GLN A 8 10.35 5.13 -5.54
CA GLN A 8 10.70 5.51 -4.15
C GLN A 8 9.81 6.66 -3.66
N GLN A 9 9.56 7.67 -4.50
CA GLN A 9 8.65 8.77 -4.17
C GLN A 9 7.23 8.28 -3.88
N ALA A 10 6.69 7.34 -4.66
CA ALA A 10 5.39 6.75 -4.38
C ALA A 10 5.39 5.91 -3.08
N ILE A 11 6.46 5.15 -2.81
CA ILE A 11 6.61 4.41 -1.56
C ILE A 11 6.62 5.36 -0.37
N ASP A 12 7.35 6.47 -0.46
CA ASP A 12 7.40 7.49 0.59
C ASP A 12 6.05 8.17 0.82
N LEU A 13 5.39 8.54 -0.27
CA LEU A 13 4.07 9.13 -0.25
C LEU A 13 3.07 8.21 0.46
N ILE A 14 3.06 6.92 0.09
CA ILE A 14 2.12 5.94 0.65
C ILE A 14 2.49 5.58 2.10
N LEU A 15 3.76 5.45 2.46
CA LEU A 15 4.15 4.99 3.80
C LEU A 15 4.22 6.11 4.84
N HIS A 16 4.27 7.37 4.44
CA HIS A 16 4.52 8.52 5.31
C HIS A 16 5.69 8.25 6.28
N GLN A 17 5.46 8.34 7.59
CA GLN A 17 6.40 7.99 8.66
C GLN A 17 5.99 6.70 9.39
N GLY A 18 5.20 5.84 8.75
CA GLY A 18 4.67 4.62 9.37
C GLY A 18 5.72 3.54 9.62
N LEU A 19 6.86 3.60 8.91
CA LEU A 19 8.03 2.75 9.14
C LEU A 19 9.22 3.61 9.59
N ARG A 20 10.24 2.97 10.16
CA ARG A 20 11.54 3.62 10.41
C ARG A 20 12.18 4.02 9.09
N GLU A 21 12.99 5.07 9.10
CA GLU A 21 13.83 5.37 7.93
C GLU A 21 14.88 4.25 7.73
N THR A 22 15.60 3.89 8.79
CA THR A 22 16.65 2.86 8.76
C THR A 22 16.34 1.65 9.65
N LYS A 23 17.02 0.53 9.41
CA LYS A 23 16.93 -0.67 10.28
C LYS A 23 17.33 -0.34 11.73
N ALA A 24 16.74 -1.04 12.69
CA ALA A 24 17.08 -0.87 14.10
C ALA A 24 18.55 -1.24 14.36
N ARG A 25 19.23 -0.52 15.26
CA ARG A 25 20.69 -0.55 15.54
C ARG A 25 21.30 -1.90 15.98
N HIS A 26 20.55 -3.00 15.94
CA HIS A 26 21.00 -4.39 16.17
C HIS A 26 20.64 -5.35 15.03
N SER A 27 20.30 -4.82 13.85
CA SER A 27 20.18 -5.60 12.62
C SER A 27 21.59 -5.77 12.04
N ASN A 28 21.98 -6.99 11.64
CA ASN A 28 23.33 -7.34 11.17
C ASN A 28 23.72 -6.69 9.81
N SER A 29 23.63 -5.37 9.69
CA SER A 29 24.10 -4.61 8.52
C SER A 29 25.12 -3.56 8.96
N ASN A 30 26.37 -3.77 8.53
CA ASN A 30 27.52 -2.88 8.77
C ASN A 30 27.48 -1.58 7.94
N VAL A 31 26.31 -0.97 7.76
CA VAL A 31 26.17 0.22 6.92
C VAL A 31 25.56 1.36 7.73
N LEU A 32 26.45 2.29 8.08
CA LEU A 32 26.24 3.72 8.35
C LEU A 32 25.42 4.10 9.60
N LYS A 33 26.18 4.53 10.63
CA LYS A 33 25.72 5.35 11.76
C LYS A 33 25.57 6.81 11.31
N LEU A 34 24.36 7.29 11.01
CA LEU A 34 23.85 8.68 11.13
C LEU A 34 22.46 8.68 10.47
N GLU A 35 21.38 9.26 10.99
CA GLU A 35 21.26 10.55 11.68
C GLU A 35 20.35 10.49 12.91
N LYS A 36 20.52 11.47 13.79
CA LYS A 36 19.79 11.64 15.05
C LYS A 36 18.30 11.80 14.76
N SER A 37 17.50 10.89 15.32
CA SER A 37 16.06 11.07 15.48
C SER A 37 15.81 12.42 16.16
N VAL A 38 14.99 13.27 15.55
CA VAL A 38 14.49 14.49 16.18
C VAL A 38 13.81 14.06 17.49
N SER A 39 14.36 14.54 18.60
CA SER A 39 13.83 14.32 19.95
C SER A 39 12.45 14.98 20.05
N GLY A 40 11.38 14.19 20.20
CA GLY A 40 10.08 14.73 20.62
C GLY A 40 8.83 13.97 20.16
N GLN A 41 8.87 13.24 19.04
CA GLN A 41 7.73 12.45 18.55
C GLN A 41 8.17 11.02 18.25
N GLN A 42 7.99 10.12 19.21
CA GLN A 42 8.09 8.67 18.95
C GLN A 42 6.87 8.25 18.13
N ASN A 43 6.87 8.55 16.83
CA ASN A 43 5.82 8.06 15.94
C ASN A 43 5.81 6.52 16.02
N LYS A 44 4.62 5.96 16.22
CA LYS A 44 4.43 4.53 16.40
C LYS A 44 4.77 3.82 15.09
N GLN A 45 5.99 3.29 15.01
CA GLN A 45 6.48 2.56 13.84
C GLN A 45 5.89 1.16 13.81
N GLY A 46 5.34 0.79 12.66
CA GLY A 46 4.73 -0.50 12.43
C GLY A 46 5.52 -1.38 11.47
N ALA A 47 4.80 -2.26 10.78
CA ALA A 47 5.34 -3.18 9.81
C ALA A 47 4.43 -3.33 8.59
N ILE A 48 5.04 -3.66 7.46
CA ILE A 48 4.36 -4.09 6.23
C ILE A 48 4.85 -5.47 5.80
N ALA A 49 4.08 -6.14 4.96
CA ALA A 49 4.48 -7.39 4.30
C ALA A 49 4.71 -7.15 2.81
N MET A 50 5.71 -7.80 2.23
CA MET A 50 5.89 -7.88 0.78
C MET A 50 6.12 -9.33 0.34
N TYR A 51 5.72 -9.64 -0.89
CA TYR A 51 5.72 -10.97 -1.47
C TYR A 51 6.34 -10.94 -2.86
N ARG A 52 7.11 -11.97 -3.23
CA ARG A 52 7.81 -12.01 -4.52
C ARG A 52 6.92 -12.44 -5.68
N SER A 53 5.84 -13.16 -5.42
CA SER A 53 4.88 -13.59 -6.44
C SER A 53 3.46 -13.73 -5.89
N LYS A 54 2.46 -13.75 -6.79
CA LYS A 54 1.07 -14.07 -6.44
C LYS A 54 0.95 -15.43 -5.76
N ALA A 55 1.70 -16.43 -6.24
CA ALA A 55 1.73 -17.78 -5.65
C ALA A 55 2.26 -17.78 -4.21
N GLN A 56 3.29 -16.97 -3.93
CA GLN A 56 3.81 -16.79 -2.58
C GLN A 56 2.82 -16.05 -1.69
N MET A 57 2.22 -14.96 -2.20
CA MET A 57 1.18 -14.21 -1.49
C MET A 57 0.00 -15.11 -1.09
N SER A 58 -0.52 -15.95 -1.99
CA SER A 58 -1.64 -16.85 -1.69
C SER A 58 -1.31 -17.86 -0.58
N LYS A 59 -0.03 -18.20 -0.40
CA LYS A 59 0.46 -19.06 0.70
C LYS A 59 0.83 -18.26 1.95
N SER A 60 0.67 -16.93 1.94
CA SER A 60 1.21 -16.00 2.93
C SER A 60 2.74 -16.09 3.09
N TRP A 61 3.45 -16.63 2.10
CA TRP A 61 4.91 -16.73 2.12
C TRP A 61 5.53 -15.39 1.71
N GLY A 62 6.00 -14.58 2.66
CA GLY A 62 6.53 -13.25 2.38
C GLY A 62 7.58 -12.76 3.37
N THR A 63 7.97 -11.50 3.23
CA THR A 63 8.95 -10.84 4.11
C THR A 63 8.30 -9.66 4.82
N ILE A 64 8.59 -9.52 6.12
CA ILE A 64 8.14 -8.40 6.95
C ILE A 64 9.19 -7.30 6.93
N TYR A 65 8.76 -6.07 6.67
CA TYR A 65 9.61 -4.89 6.66
C TYR A 65 9.17 -3.88 7.71
N THR A 66 10.15 -3.32 8.43
CA THR A 66 9.95 -2.32 9.51
C THR A 66 10.71 -1.02 9.27
N SER A 67 11.45 -0.93 8.16
CA SER A 67 12.11 0.29 7.70
C SER A 67 11.95 0.51 6.20
N LYS A 68 11.92 1.77 5.78
CA LYS A 68 11.88 2.18 4.37
C LYS A 68 13.13 1.78 3.61
N GLU A 69 14.31 1.92 4.22
CA GLU A 69 15.57 1.39 3.68
C GLU A 69 15.42 -0.06 3.20
N ALA A 70 14.85 -0.92 4.05
CA ALA A 70 14.69 -2.33 3.70
C ALA A 70 13.64 -2.55 2.59
N VAL A 71 12.63 -1.67 2.49
CA VAL A 71 11.67 -1.66 1.38
C VAL A 71 12.37 -1.25 0.08
N TYR A 72 13.17 -0.19 0.09
CA TYR A 72 13.93 0.27 -1.09
C TYR A 72 14.95 -0.77 -1.57
N ASP A 73 15.53 -1.56 -0.67
CA ASP A 73 16.44 -2.65 -1.06
C ASP A 73 15.72 -3.80 -1.78
N ASN A 74 14.40 -3.94 -1.60
CA ASN A 74 13.67 -5.17 -1.95
C ASN A 74 12.43 -4.96 -2.83
N TYR A 75 11.99 -3.72 -3.08
CA TYR A 75 10.77 -3.45 -3.83
C TYR A 75 10.85 -3.93 -5.29
N THR A 76 12.03 -3.89 -5.90
CA THR A 76 12.26 -4.42 -7.26
C THR A 76 12.10 -5.94 -7.37
N ASN A 77 12.32 -6.66 -6.27
CA ASN A 77 12.20 -8.13 -6.20
C ASN A 77 10.84 -8.59 -5.66
N SER A 78 9.93 -7.65 -5.39
CA SER A 78 8.62 -7.91 -4.83
C SER A 78 7.54 -7.54 -5.85
N THR A 79 6.43 -8.26 -5.81
CA THR A 79 5.31 -8.04 -6.72
C THR A 79 4.02 -7.72 -5.99
N HIS A 80 3.94 -7.98 -4.68
CA HIS A 80 2.76 -7.66 -3.89
C HIS A 80 3.19 -7.10 -2.53
N TRP A 81 2.42 -6.20 -1.96
CA TRP A 81 2.71 -5.57 -0.68
C TRP A 81 1.46 -5.09 0.04
N THR A 82 1.61 -4.79 1.33
CA THR A 82 0.57 -4.09 2.10
C THR A 82 0.91 -2.60 2.19
N PRO A 83 0.14 -1.70 1.54
CA PRO A 83 0.46 -0.26 1.56
C PRO A 83 0.07 0.43 2.87
N ASN A 84 -0.80 -0.21 3.66
CA ASN A 84 -1.17 0.22 5.00
C ASN A 84 -0.31 -0.46 6.05
N VAL A 85 -0.06 0.24 7.16
CA VAL A 85 0.92 -0.19 8.17
C VAL A 85 0.21 -0.88 9.33
N PHE A 86 0.72 -2.04 9.73
CA PHE A 86 0.22 -2.84 10.86
C PHE A 86 1.02 -2.59 12.13
N ASN A 87 0.41 -2.77 13.31
CA ASN A 87 1.10 -2.60 14.59
C ASN A 87 2.25 -3.59 14.75
N TYR A 88 2.02 -4.83 14.31
CA TYR A 88 3.02 -5.89 14.27
C TYR A 88 2.68 -6.89 13.18
N LEU A 89 3.70 -7.54 12.63
CA LEU A 89 3.55 -8.74 11.81
C LEU A 89 4.52 -9.78 12.36
N THR A 90 4.18 -11.06 12.23
CA THR A 90 5.02 -12.16 12.69
C THR A 90 4.99 -13.31 11.70
N TYR A 91 5.85 -14.30 11.91
CA TYR A 91 5.82 -15.55 11.18
C TYR A 91 5.11 -16.65 11.98
N THR A 92 4.48 -17.60 11.29
CA THR A 92 3.93 -18.81 11.94
C THR A 92 4.95 -19.92 12.09
N ASP A 93 6.06 -19.84 11.35
CA ASP A 93 7.11 -20.84 11.29
C ASP A 93 8.47 -20.26 11.73
N ALA A 94 9.33 -21.12 12.27
CA ALA A 94 10.66 -20.74 12.72
C ALA A 94 11.59 -20.32 11.57
N THR A 95 11.35 -20.85 10.36
CA THR A 95 12.09 -20.50 9.14
C THR A 95 11.62 -19.19 8.50
N LYS A 96 10.64 -18.50 9.12
CA LYS A 96 10.19 -17.15 8.77
C LYS A 96 9.69 -17.01 7.33
N HIS A 97 8.87 -17.95 6.90
CA HIS A 97 8.23 -17.88 5.58
C HIS A 97 6.83 -17.27 5.65
N TYR A 98 6.00 -17.75 6.58
CA TYR A 98 4.55 -17.53 6.55
C TYR A 98 4.14 -16.35 7.42
N VAL A 99 3.87 -15.21 6.79
CA VAL A 99 3.47 -13.96 7.44
C VAL A 99 2.07 -14.08 8.03
N LYS A 100 1.90 -13.61 9.26
CA LYS A 100 0.64 -13.53 10.01
C LYS A 100 0.50 -12.16 10.67
N GLY A 101 -0.75 -11.73 10.83
CA GLY A 101 -1.11 -10.49 11.53
C GLY A 101 -1.68 -9.40 10.62
N ALA A 102 -1.66 -9.58 9.29
CA ALA A 102 -2.27 -8.66 8.33
C ALA A 102 -3.81 -8.75 8.37
N LYS A 103 -4.40 -8.23 9.45
CA LYS A 103 -5.84 -8.16 9.69
C LYS A 103 -6.25 -6.74 10.04
N GLU A 104 -7.48 -6.36 9.71
CA GLU A 104 -8.00 -5.00 9.95
C GLU A 104 -7.86 -4.56 11.43
N GLN A 105 -8.01 -5.51 12.36
CA GLN A 105 -7.93 -5.25 13.80
C GLN A 105 -6.52 -4.89 14.27
N ASN A 106 -5.51 -5.12 13.43
CA ASN A 106 -4.11 -4.92 13.70
C ASN A 106 -3.50 -3.79 12.84
N LEU A 107 -4.31 -3.04 12.11
CA LEU A 107 -3.84 -1.81 11.47
C LEU A 107 -3.34 -0.84 12.55
N SER A 108 -2.16 -0.26 12.32
CA SER A 108 -1.62 0.86 13.12
C SER A 108 -2.14 2.17 12.55
N GLN A 109 -2.09 2.29 11.23
CA GLN A 109 -2.54 3.46 10.47
C GLN A 109 -3.04 3.03 9.10
N ILE A 110 -4.00 3.79 8.60
CA ILE A 110 -4.51 3.68 7.23
C ILE A 110 -3.95 4.89 6.50
N ASN A 111 -3.06 4.61 5.55
CA ASN A 111 -2.40 5.64 4.75
C ASN A 111 -3.09 5.80 3.41
N THR A 112 -3.66 4.72 2.88
CA THR A 112 -4.26 4.74 1.56
C THR A 112 -5.46 3.81 1.43
N LEU A 113 -6.35 4.20 0.53
CA LEU A 113 -7.41 3.40 -0.04
C LEU A 113 -7.10 3.13 -1.51
N VAL A 114 -7.37 1.91 -1.96
CA VAL A 114 -7.10 1.53 -3.36
C VAL A 114 -8.35 0.93 -4.00
N VAL A 115 -8.62 1.38 -5.22
CA VAL A 115 -9.56 0.75 -6.14
C VAL A 115 -8.75 -0.10 -7.12
N ASP A 116 -9.08 -1.39 -7.15
CA ASP A 116 -8.44 -2.39 -8.00
C ASP A 116 -9.31 -2.66 -9.21
N VAL A 117 -8.77 -2.41 -10.41
CA VAL A 117 -9.43 -2.59 -11.70
C VAL A 117 -8.66 -3.66 -12.45
N ASP A 118 -9.24 -4.85 -12.61
CA ASP A 118 -8.54 -6.00 -13.20
C ASP A 118 -9.22 -6.42 -14.52
N TYR A 119 -8.43 -6.49 -15.59
CA TYR A 119 -8.87 -6.94 -16.92
C TYR A 119 -8.39 -8.36 -17.19
N ARG A 120 -8.82 -8.93 -18.32
CA ARG A 120 -8.46 -10.30 -18.70
C ARG A 120 -6.95 -10.46 -18.89
N ASP A 121 -6.33 -9.47 -19.53
CA ASP A 121 -4.94 -9.48 -19.96
C ASP A 121 -4.36 -8.06 -20.15
N ALA A 122 -3.07 -8.00 -20.48
CA ALA A 122 -2.34 -6.73 -20.63
C ALA A 122 -2.77 -5.91 -21.87
N GLU A 123 -3.31 -6.57 -22.90
CA GLU A 123 -3.78 -5.92 -24.13
C GLU A 123 -5.09 -5.19 -23.85
N GLU A 124 -6.05 -5.86 -23.21
CA GLU A 124 -7.30 -5.25 -22.77
C GLU A 124 -7.04 -4.09 -21.80
N ARG A 125 -6.15 -4.29 -20.82
CA ARG A 125 -5.70 -3.23 -19.91
C ARG A 125 -5.25 -1.99 -20.68
N GLN A 126 -4.38 -2.15 -21.67
CA GLN A 126 -3.85 -1.02 -22.43
C GLN A 126 -4.92 -0.35 -23.29
N ALA A 127 -5.84 -1.11 -23.89
CA ALA A 127 -6.98 -0.57 -24.62
C ALA A 127 -7.93 0.24 -23.73
N LYS A 128 -8.02 -0.12 -22.44
CA LYS A 128 -8.88 0.52 -21.44
C LYS A 128 -8.24 1.67 -20.67
N PHE A 129 -6.98 2.00 -20.96
CA PHE A 129 -6.26 3.07 -20.27
C PHE A 129 -7.00 4.41 -20.29
N ALA A 130 -7.48 4.85 -21.45
CA ALA A 130 -8.17 6.14 -21.60
C ALA A 130 -9.46 6.19 -20.76
N GLU A 131 -10.25 5.10 -20.77
CA GLU A 131 -11.48 5.00 -20.00
C GLU A 131 -11.22 5.07 -18.48
N VAL A 132 -10.18 4.38 -18.01
CA VAL A 132 -9.73 4.44 -16.61
C VAL A 132 -9.27 5.84 -16.25
N TRP A 133 -8.47 6.47 -17.12
CA TRP A 133 -7.95 7.82 -16.93
C TRP A 133 -9.07 8.84 -16.83
N ASP A 134 -9.99 8.86 -17.79
CA ASP A 134 -11.11 9.81 -17.84
C ASP A 134 -12.03 9.64 -16.62
N THR A 135 -12.38 8.40 -16.28
CA THR A 135 -13.19 8.11 -15.09
C THR A 135 -12.52 8.61 -13.81
N ALA A 136 -11.19 8.45 -13.71
CA ALA A 136 -10.42 8.79 -12.53
C ALA A 136 -10.01 10.27 -12.44
N MET A 137 -10.07 11.04 -13.54
CA MET A 137 -9.60 12.42 -13.57
C MET A 137 -10.70 13.45 -13.81
N LEU A 138 -11.75 13.10 -14.58
CA LEU A 138 -12.78 14.05 -15.01
C LEU A 138 -14.08 13.91 -14.22
N ASP A 139 -14.39 12.69 -13.78
CA ASP A 139 -15.72 12.38 -13.28
C ASP A 139 -15.81 12.24 -11.76
N VAL A 140 -14.68 12.20 -11.05
CA VAL A 140 -14.63 12.05 -9.60
C VAL A 140 -14.58 13.40 -8.90
N GLN A 141 -15.33 13.53 -7.81
CA GLN A 141 -15.25 14.70 -6.93
C GLN A 141 -13.90 14.80 -6.18
N PHE A 142 -13.15 13.69 -6.11
CA PHE A 142 -11.83 13.62 -5.50
C PHE A 142 -10.85 12.96 -6.46
N LEU A 143 -9.78 13.67 -6.81
CA LEU A 143 -8.73 13.14 -7.67
C LEU A 143 -7.91 12.09 -6.91
N PRO A 144 -7.55 10.97 -7.54
CA PRO A 144 -6.62 10.02 -6.95
C PRO A 144 -5.21 10.63 -6.88
N THR A 145 -4.44 10.18 -5.89
CA THR A 145 -3.06 10.61 -5.70
C THR A 145 -2.14 10.02 -6.78
N LEU A 146 -2.33 8.75 -7.12
CA LEU A 146 -1.59 8.10 -8.20
C LEU A 146 -2.37 6.94 -8.82
N ILE A 147 -2.08 6.67 -10.10
CA ILE A 147 -2.56 5.49 -10.81
C ILE A 147 -1.35 4.64 -11.17
N LEU A 148 -1.38 3.39 -10.73
CA LEU A 148 -0.33 2.41 -10.97
C LEU A 148 -0.86 1.34 -11.93
N ALA A 149 -0.14 1.11 -13.02
CA ALA A 149 -0.38 -0.05 -13.88
C ALA A 149 -0.01 -1.34 -13.13
N THR A 150 -0.86 -2.36 -13.21
CA THR A 150 -0.54 -3.73 -12.78
C THR A 150 -0.38 -4.62 -14.00
N THR A 151 -0.05 -5.90 -13.81
CA THR A 151 0.12 -6.86 -14.91
C THR A 151 -1.12 -6.93 -15.83
N LYS A 152 -2.32 -6.80 -15.27
CA LYS A 152 -3.60 -6.95 -15.98
C LYS A 152 -4.58 -5.83 -15.72
N GLY A 153 -4.18 -4.79 -15.01
CA GLY A 153 -5.12 -3.83 -14.46
C GLY A 153 -4.49 -2.50 -14.09
N TYR A 154 -5.22 -1.78 -13.25
CA TYR A 154 -4.78 -0.53 -12.64
C TYR A 154 -5.18 -0.48 -11.18
N HIS A 155 -4.27 0.01 -10.36
CA HIS A 155 -4.56 0.45 -9.00
C HIS A 155 -4.70 1.95 -8.97
N ILE A 156 -5.85 2.42 -8.50
CA ILE A 156 -6.12 3.84 -8.28
C ILE A 156 -5.97 4.11 -6.79
N TYR A 157 -4.90 4.81 -6.42
CA TYR A 157 -4.54 5.09 -5.04
C TYR A 157 -5.08 6.44 -4.60
N TYR A 158 -5.75 6.44 -3.46
CA TYR A 158 -6.10 7.61 -2.67
C TYR A 158 -5.25 7.58 -1.41
N VAL A 159 -4.16 8.32 -1.41
CA VAL A 159 -3.28 8.48 -0.24
C VAL A 159 -3.79 9.67 0.57
N PHE A 160 -3.98 9.48 1.88
CA PHE A 160 -4.34 10.57 2.77
C PHE A 160 -3.15 11.48 2.99
N ASP A 161 -3.33 12.80 3.07
CA ASP A 161 -2.21 13.72 3.36
C ASP A 161 -1.54 13.39 4.70
N GLU A 162 -2.37 13.00 5.69
CA GLU A 162 -1.94 12.53 6.99
C GLU A 162 -2.47 11.12 7.29
N PRO A 163 -1.66 10.21 7.85
CA PRO A 163 -2.10 8.87 8.21
C PRO A 163 -3.29 8.86 9.18
N VAL A 164 -4.29 8.04 8.87
CA VAL A 164 -5.42 7.82 9.80
C VAL A 164 -5.02 6.76 10.82
N PHE A 165 -4.59 7.19 12.00
CA PHE A 165 -4.21 6.29 13.08
C PHE A 165 -5.40 5.47 13.61
N VAL A 166 -5.19 4.17 13.76
CA VAL A 166 -6.21 3.22 14.20
C VAL A 166 -6.10 3.02 15.70
N ARG A 167 -7.11 3.50 16.43
CA ARG A 167 -7.27 3.27 17.87
C ARG A 167 -8.54 2.49 18.16
N ARG A 168 -8.41 1.48 19.01
CA ARG A 168 -9.57 0.76 19.56
C ARG A 168 -10.22 1.61 20.66
N HIS A 169 -11.52 1.85 20.51
CA HIS A 169 -12.32 2.48 21.56
C HIS A 169 -12.60 1.48 22.69
N ALA A 170 -12.97 1.98 23.87
CA ALA A 170 -13.26 1.14 25.04
C ALA A 170 -14.34 0.06 24.76
N ASN A 171 -15.29 0.35 23.88
CA ASN A 171 -16.33 -0.58 23.42
C ASN A 171 -15.87 -1.57 22.34
N GLY A 172 -14.57 -1.70 22.11
CA GLY A 172 -13.98 -2.61 21.13
C GLY A 172 -14.08 -2.16 19.67
N LYS A 173 -14.78 -1.06 19.36
CA LYS A 173 -14.97 -0.57 17.98
C LYS A 173 -13.71 0.09 17.42
N LEU A 174 -13.57 0.04 16.10
CA LEU A 174 -12.52 0.68 15.32
C LEU A 174 -13.16 1.70 14.36
N PRO A 175 -13.49 2.91 14.84
CA PRO A 175 -14.24 3.88 14.03
C PRO A 175 -13.47 4.32 12.78
N ALA A 176 -12.15 4.51 12.87
CA ALA A 176 -11.28 4.81 11.73
C ALA A 176 -11.39 3.75 10.62
N VAL A 177 -11.26 2.46 10.99
CA VAL A 177 -11.41 1.34 10.06
C VAL A 177 -12.81 1.31 9.45
N ARG A 178 -13.85 1.53 10.26
CA ARG A 178 -15.25 1.56 9.76
C ARG A 178 -15.47 2.69 8.76
N ALA A 179 -15.01 3.89 9.07
CA ALA A 179 -15.12 5.05 8.19
C ALA A 179 -14.36 4.85 6.89
N ALA A 180 -13.10 4.41 6.97
CA ALA A 180 -12.27 4.11 5.80
C ALA A 180 -12.89 3.01 4.92
N LYS A 181 -13.50 1.97 5.50
CA LYS A 181 -14.24 0.95 4.72
C LYS A 181 -15.47 1.52 4.02
N ALA A 182 -16.20 2.43 4.68
CA ALA A 182 -17.35 3.08 4.05
C ALA A 182 -16.91 3.93 2.86
N ILE A 183 -15.85 4.72 3.00
CA ILE A 183 -15.27 5.53 1.91
C ILE A 183 -14.78 4.61 0.78
N ALA A 184 -13.99 3.58 1.09
CA ALA A 184 -13.49 2.64 0.09
C ALA A 184 -14.62 1.93 -0.66
N LYS A 185 -15.72 1.58 0.03
CA LYS A 185 -16.91 1.00 -0.59
C LYS A 185 -17.57 1.99 -1.54
N SER A 186 -17.76 3.24 -1.13
CA SER A 186 -18.32 4.29 -1.99
C SER A 186 -17.47 4.53 -3.23
N LEU A 187 -16.14 4.59 -3.09
CA LEU A 187 -15.22 4.71 -4.23
C LEU A 187 -15.37 3.53 -5.19
N LYS A 188 -15.31 2.29 -4.69
CA LYS A 188 -15.48 1.08 -5.52
C LYS A 188 -16.83 1.06 -6.23
N GLN A 189 -17.91 1.42 -5.53
CA GLN A 189 -19.26 1.48 -6.13
C GLN A 189 -19.38 2.57 -7.19
N TYR A 190 -18.73 3.71 -6.99
CA TYR A 190 -18.67 4.77 -7.98
C TYR A 190 -17.93 4.29 -9.24
N TYR A 191 -16.72 3.75 -9.09
CA TYR A 191 -15.95 3.26 -10.22
C TYR A 191 -16.66 2.10 -10.94
N ALA A 192 -17.30 1.20 -10.22
CA ALA A 192 -18.02 0.06 -10.80
C ALA A 192 -19.21 0.46 -11.72
N GLN A 193 -19.72 1.70 -11.61
CA GLN A 193 -20.75 2.20 -12.52
C GLN A 193 -20.21 2.48 -13.93
N LYS A 194 -18.92 2.79 -14.03
CA LYS A 194 -18.26 3.19 -15.28
C LYS A 194 -17.24 2.18 -15.78
N LEU A 195 -16.58 1.48 -14.85
CA LEU A 195 -15.55 0.48 -15.09
C LEU A 195 -16.05 -0.87 -14.54
N PRO A 196 -16.64 -1.74 -15.40
CA PRO A 196 -17.13 -3.05 -14.96
C PRO A 196 -16.06 -3.99 -14.38
N ALA A 197 -14.79 -3.71 -14.70
CA ALA A 197 -13.61 -4.46 -14.24
C ALA A 197 -13.19 -4.18 -12.78
N VAL A 198 -13.91 -3.31 -12.05
CA VAL A 198 -13.59 -2.99 -10.65
C VAL A 198 -13.94 -4.16 -9.73
N ASP A 199 -12.96 -4.63 -8.94
CA ASP A 199 -13.23 -5.62 -7.88
C ASP A 199 -13.83 -4.94 -6.65
N VAL A 200 -15.16 -4.95 -6.58
CA VAL A 200 -15.93 -4.42 -5.44
C VAL A 200 -15.79 -5.27 -4.17
N THR A 201 -15.33 -6.51 -4.28
CA THR A 201 -15.22 -7.48 -3.18
C THR A 201 -13.84 -7.51 -2.54
N CYS A 202 -12.82 -6.99 -3.22
CA CYS A 202 -11.45 -6.94 -2.74
C CYS A 202 -11.36 -6.27 -1.35
N ASN A 203 -10.48 -6.79 -0.49
CA ASN A 203 -10.22 -6.21 0.83
C ASN A 203 -9.52 -4.85 0.69
N SER A 204 -10.17 -3.79 1.19
CA SER A 204 -9.67 -2.41 1.10
C SER A 204 -8.36 -2.14 1.85
N PHE A 205 -7.90 -3.04 2.72
CA PHE A 205 -6.62 -2.93 3.42
C PHE A 205 -5.72 -4.16 3.21
N GLY A 206 -6.02 -4.94 2.17
CA GLY A 206 -5.33 -6.18 1.85
C GLY A 206 -3.94 -5.98 1.25
N VAL A 207 -3.43 -7.07 0.69
CA VAL A 207 -2.21 -7.07 -0.10
C VAL A 207 -2.57 -6.69 -1.54
N LEU A 208 -1.79 -5.80 -2.14
CA LEU A 208 -1.98 -5.32 -3.51
C LEU A 208 -0.77 -5.62 -4.36
N GLU A 209 -0.99 -5.85 -5.66
CA GLU A 209 0.09 -5.88 -6.65
C GLU A 209 0.85 -4.55 -6.71
N PHE A 210 2.17 -4.66 -6.81
CA PHE A 210 3.13 -3.57 -6.95
C PHE A 210 4.21 -4.02 -7.94
N ARG A 211 3.76 -4.40 -9.14
CA ARG A 211 4.62 -4.83 -10.24
C ARG A 211 4.40 -3.90 -11.42
N ASP A 212 5.49 -3.55 -12.11
CA ASP A 212 5.54 -2.55 -13.18
C ASP A 212 5.35 -1.12 -12.65
N GLN A 213 6.46 -0.56 -12.13
CA GLN A 213 6.58 0.79 -11.54
C GLN A 213 6.36 1.93 -12.54
N THR A 214 5.64 1.67 -13.63
CA THR A 214 5.05 2.67 -14.49
C THR A 214 3.95 3.37 -13.70
N ILE A 215 4.37 4.31 -12.87
CA ILE A 215 3.49 5.24 -12.19
C ILE A 215 3.04 6.23 -13.24
N LEU A 216 1.76 6.14 -13.61
CA LEU A 216 1.19 6.90 -14.72
C LEU A 216 1.00 8.37 -14.34
N ASN A 217 0.82 8.66 -13.04
CA ASN A 217 0.74 9.99 -12.50
C ASN A 217 1.07 10.01 -10.99
N ILE A 218 1.73 11.06 -10.50
CA ILE A 218 1.77 11.41 -9.07
C ILE A 218 1.20 12.82 -8.98
N LEU A 219 -0.08 12.92 -8.64
CA LEU A 219 -0.68 14.17 -8.23
C LEU A 219 -0.37 14.35 -6.74
N SER A 220 0.78 14.94 -6.44
CA SER A 220 0.97 15.56 -5.13
C SER A 220 0.15 16.85 -5.18
N LEU A 221 -1.09 16.78 -4.73
CA LEU A 221 -1.82 17.99 -4.35
C LEU A 221 -1.03 18.60 -3.19
N LYS A 222 -0.47 19.79 -3.43
CA LYS A 222 0.09 20.65 -2.39
C LYS A 222 -1.00 21.54 -1.82
#